data_AF-A0A0M4T468-F1
#
_entry.id   AF-A0A0M4T468-F1
#
_cell.length_a   1.000
_cell.length_b   1.000
_cell.length_c   1.000
_cell.angle_alpha   90.00
_cell.angle_beta   90.00
_cell.angle_gamma   90.00
#
_symmetry.space_group_name_H-M   'P 1'
#
loop_
_entity.id
_entity.type
_entity.pdbx_description
1 polymer ?
#
loop_
_entity_poly.entity_id
_entity_poly.type
_entity_poly.pdbx_seq_one_letter_code
_entity_poly.pdbx_strand_id
1 'polypeptide(L)'
;MGGSKLPVIAFYAIYQILIKEISRYGFCKLGKLGSHTASDRTSRTAGDIEIFDQNNHLVEAIEVKHGQEITLQILYRAREKIIKYNPSRYYIFAAKDIKQSEAEEISKLITQISSEHGCQVILNGIIPTITYYLRLIESISDFIEGYSQLIASDNELQKIHKEKWNEILGGLMNEE
;
A
#
# COMPACT_ATOMS: atom_id res chain seq x y z
N MET A 1 12.85 14.36 -5.50
CA MET A 1 12.14 13.99 -4.25
C MET A 1 10.68 13.75 -4.61
N GLY A 2 10.11 12.59 -4.28
CA GLY A 2 8.75 12.19 -4.70
C GLY A 2 8.62 10.72 -5.11
N GLY A 3 9.73 10.06 -5.45
CA GLY A 3 9.73 8.65 -5.88
C GLY A 3 9.18 7.65 -4.85
N SER A 4 9.19 7.97 -3.56
CA SER A 4 8.59 7.12 -2.51
C SER A 4 7.07 6.97 -2.63
N LYS A 5 6.41 7.88 -3.37
CA LYS A 5 4.96 7.82 -3.65
C LYS A 5 4.62 6.86 -4.79
N LEU A 6 5.56 6.56 -5.70
CA LEU A 6 5.29 5.69 -6.85
C LEU A 6 4.78 4.29 -6.44
N PRO A 7 5.40 3.59 -5.47
CA PRO A 7 4.85 2.32 -4.98
C PRO A 7 3.46 2.45 -4.36
N VAL A 8 3.17 3.55 -3.66
CA VAL A 8 1.84 3.81 -3.07
C VAL A 8 0.80 3.96 -4.16
N ILE A 9 1.09 4.75 -5.20
CA ILE A 9 0.18 4.92 -6.35
C ILE A 9 -0.02 3.59 -7.07
N ALA A 10 1.02 2.76 -7.20
CA ALA A 10 0.92 1.45 -7.83
C ALA A 10 -0.02 0.51 -7.06
N PHE A 11 0.15 0.41 -5.73
CA PHE A 11 -0.79 -0.35 -4.91
C PHE A 11 -2.20 0.24 -4.96
N TYR A 12 -2.35 1.56 -4.95
CA TYR A 12 -3.67 2.20 -5.04
C TYR A 12 -4.38 1.84 -6.34
N ALA A 13 -3.70 1.94 -7.49
CA ALA A 13 -4.23 1.52 -8.79
C ALA A 13 -4.66 0.04 -8.79
N ILE A 14 -3.84 -0.83 -8.22
CA ILE A 14 -4.17 -2.24 -8.05
C ILE A 14 -5.43 -2.42 -7.19
N TYR A 15 -5.52 -1.75 -6.03
CA TYR A 15 -6.68 -1.87 -5.15
C TYR A 15 -7.97 -1.28 -5.75
N GLN A 16 -7.88 -0.30 -6.66
CA GLN A 16 -9.04 0.17 -7.43
C GLN A 16 -9.66 -0.94 -8.29
N ILE A 17 -8.86 -1.93 -8.68
CA ILE A 17 -9.28 -3.09 -9.47
C ILE A 17 -9.67 -4.25 -8.54
N LEU A 18 -8.79 -4.64 -7.60
CA LEU A 18 -9.03 -5.77 -6.69
C LEU A 18 -10.33 -5.66 -5.92
N ILE A 19 -10.73 -4.45 -5.49
CA ILE A 19 -11.97 -4.24 -4.74
C ILE A 19 -13.23 -4.56 -5.56
N LYS A 20 -13.14 -4.48 -6.89
CA LYS A 20 -14.24 -4.81 -7.80
C LYS A 20 -14.26 -6.30 -8.16
N GLU A 21 -13.08 -6.90 -8.31
CA GLU A 21 -12.93 -8.25 -8.87
C GLU A 21 -12.90 -9.35 -7.79
N ILE A 22 -12.37 -9.06 -6.60
CA ILE A 22 -12.18 -10.07 -5.55
C ILE A 22 -13.36 -10.05 -4.58
N SER A 23 -14.05 -11.18 -4.48
CA SER A 23 -15.24 -11.38 -3.62
C SER A 23 -15.03 -11.03 -2.14
N ARG A 24 -13.79 -11.14 -1.63
CA ARG A 24 -13.41 -10.67 -0.29
C ARG A 24 -13.81 -9.23 -0.03
N TYR A 25 -13.65 -8.37 -1.02
CA TYR A 25 -13.93 -6.93 -0.90
C TYR A 25 -15.39 -6.60 -1.25
N GLY A 26 -16.28 -7.59 -1.29
CA GLY A 26 -17.71 -7.37 -1.46
C GLY A 26 -18.20 -6.27 -0.52
N PHE A 27 -18.83 -5.24 -1.08
CA PHE A 27 -19.33 -4.05 -0.37
C PHE A 27 -18.27 -3.18 0.31
N CYS A 28 -16.99 -3.43 0.08
CA CYS A 28 -15.92 -2.54 0.53
C CYS A 28 -15.74 -1.35 -0.40
N LYS A 29 -15.15 -0.28 0.13
CA LYS A 29 -14.78 0.91 -0.62
C LYS A 29 -13.32 1.27 -0.36
N LEU A 30 -12.64 1.72 -1.40
CA LEU A 30 -11.30 2.28 -1.30
C LEU A 30 -11.39 3.70 -0.71
N GLY A 31 -10.58 3.97 0.31
CA GLY A 31 -10.36 5.32 0.82
C GLY A 31 -9.74 6.22 -0.25
N LYS A 32 -9.86 7.54 -0.09
CA LYS A 32 -9.20 8.47 -1.01
C LYS A 32 -7.67 8.38 -0.82
N LEU A 33 -6.93 8.34 -1.92
CA LEU A 33 -5.47 8.42 -1.86
C LEU A 33 -5.03 9.68 -1.12
N GLY A 34 -4.25 9.51 -0.05
CA GLY A 34 -3.77 10.61 0.78
C GLY A 34 -2.73 11.49 0.10
N SER A 35 -2.58 12.72 0.61
CA SER A 35 -1.45 13.60 0.30
C SER A 35 -0.28 13.28 1.25
N HIS A 36 0.92 13.01 0.74
CA HIS A 36 2.13 12.83 1.57
C HIS A 36 2.66 14.15 2.16
N THR A 37 2.04 15.30 1.84
CA THR A 37 2.43 16.61 2.39
C THR A 37 1.73 16.97 3.71
N ALA A 38 0.78 16.14 4.18
CA ALA A 38 0.21 16.31 5.51
C ALA A 38 1.28 15.95 6.55
N SER A 39 1.75 16.94 7.33
CA SER A 39 2.76 16.69 8.36
C SER A 39 2.29 15.59 9.33
N ASP A 40 3.22 14.70 9.71
CA ASP A 40 3.04 13.53 10.59
C ASP A 40 2.31 13.84 11.90
N ARG A 41 2.26 15.11 12.32
CA ARG A 41 1.51 15.60 13.48
C ARG A 41 -0.02 15.50 13.33
N THR A 42 -0.53 15.23 12.14
CA THR A 42 -1.98 15.29 11.81
C THR A 42 -2.50 14.13 10.96
N SER A 43 -1.73 13.07 10.68
CA SER A 43 -2.23 11.96 9.87
C SER A 43 -3.40 11.26 10.58
N ARG A 44 -4.62 11.57 10.10
CA ARG A 44 -5.88 10.96 10.53
C ARG A 44 -6.11 9.57 9.92
N THR A 45 -5.09 9.02 9.25
CA THR A 45 -5.17 7.76 8.54
C THR A 45 -4.42 6.66 9.29
N ALA A 46 -4.89 5.44 9.14
CA ALA A 46 -4.26 4.23 9.62
C ALA A 46 -3.14 3.74 8.69
N GLY A 47 -3.15 4.12 7.41
CA GLY A 47 -2.13 3.73 6.43
C GLY A 47 -2.02 4.73 5.28
N ASP A 48 -1.19 4.40 4.29
CA ASP A 48 -1.10 5.10 3.01
C ASP A 48 -2.33 4.80 2.12
N ILE A 49 -2.88 3.58 2.24
CA ILE A 49 -4.11 3.13 1.58
C ILE A 49 -5.02 2.51 2.65
N GLU A 50 -6.31 2.80 2.58
CA GLU A 50 -7.32 2.34 3.53
C GLU A 50 -8.50 1.73 2.78
N ILE A 51 -9.05 0.64 3.30
CA ILE A 51 -10.23 -0.04 2.77
C ILE A 51 -11.28 -0.07 3.87
N PHE A 52 -12.49 0.36 3.55
CA PHE A 52 -13.60 0.44 4.49
C PHE A 52 -14.74 -0.48 4.08
N ASP A 53 -15.48 -1.01 5.04
CA ASP A 53 -16.73 -1.72 4.78
C ASP A 53 -17.87 -0.74 4.46
N GLN A 54 -19.05 -1.30 4.17
CA GLN A 54 -20.30 -0.56 3.95
C GLN A 54 -20.75 0.28 5.16
N ASN A 55 -20.32 -0.06 6.37
CA ASN A 55 -20.61 0.65 7.61
C ASN A 55 -19.53 1.70 7.94
N ASN A 56 -18.56 1.91 7.03
CA ASN A 56 -17.44 2.81 7.20
C ASN A 56 -16.45 2.39 8.30
N HIS A 57 -16.42 1.12 8.68
CA HIS A 57 -15.36 0.56 9.52
C HIS A 57 -14.12 0.27 8.68
N LEU A 58 -12.94 0.54 9.24
CA LEU A 58 -11.67 0.24 8.60
C LEU A 58 -11.43 -1.28 8.60
N VAL A 59 -11.34 -1.87 7.41
CA VAL A 59 -11.09 -3.31 7.23
C VAL A 59 -9.60 -3.56 7.07
N GLU A 60 -8.96 -2.85 6.15
CA GLU A 60 -7.54 -3.01 5.84
C GLU A 60 -6.84 -1.64 5.81
N ALA A 61 -5.64 -1.60 6.38
CA ALA A 61 -4.71 -0.48 6.24
C ALA A 61 -3.40 -0.99 5.63
N ILE A 62 -2.88 -0.27 4.64
CA ILE A 62 -1.64 -0.63 3.94
C ILE A 62 -0.64 0.51 4.13
N GLU A 63 0.55 0.17 4.62
CA GLU A 63 1.68 1.08 4.77
C GLU A 63 2.82 0.65 3.83
N VAL A 64 3.35 1.59 3.05
CA VAL A 64 4.38 1.32 2.05
C VAL A 64 5.68 2.04 2.43
N LYS A 65 6.74 1.28 2.69
CA LYS A 65 8.06 1.77 3.12
C LYS A 65 9.08 1.66 2.00
N HIS A 66 9.15 2.70 1.17
CA HIS A 66 10.14 2.80 0.10
C HIS A 66 11.57 2.93 0.64
N GLY A 67 12.48 2.07 0.17
CA GLY A 67 13.91 2.13 0.48
C GLY A 67 14.31 1.67 1.89
N GLN A 68 13.38 1.11 2.67
CA GLN A 68 13.62 0.64 4.04
C GLN A 68 13.44 -0.87 4.14
N GLU A 69 14.10 -1.47 5.13
CA GLU A 69 13.84 -2.84 5.61
C GLU A 69 12.79 -2.81 6.71
N ILE A 70 12.11 -3.93 6.94
CA ILE A 70 11.11 -4.00 8.01
C ILE A 70 11.82 -4.23 9.34
N THR A 71 11.72 -3.24 10.23
CA THR A 71 12.32 -3.27 11.58
C THR A 71 11.23 -3.32 12.64
N LEU A 72 11.61 -3.73 13.85
CA LEU A 72 10.74 -3.74 15.01
C LEU A 72 10.17 -2.34 15.31
N GLN A 73 10.94 -1.28 15.07
CA GLN A 73 10.48 0.11 15.23
C GLN A 73 9.34 0.48 14.28
N ILE A 74 9.36 -0.02 13.04
CA ILE A 74 8.25 0.16 12.09
C ILE A 74 7.00 -0.56 12.62
N LEU A 75 7.18 -1.75 13.20
CA LEU A 75 6.09 -2.55 13.73
C LEU A 75 5.46 -1.93 15.00
N TYR A 76 6.25 -1.32 15.88
CA TYR A 76 5.71 -0.56 17.01
C TYR A 76 4.85 0.62 16.57
N ARG A 77 5.27 1.37 15.54
CA ARG A 77 4.45 2.45 14.96
C ARG A 77 3.17 1.93 14.35
N ALA A 78 3.22 0.77 13.67
CA ALA A 78 2.02 0.11 13.18
C ALA A 78 1.08 -0.28 14.32
N ARG A 79 1.60 -0.83 15.43
CA ARG A 79 0.81 -1.15 16.63
C ARG A 79 0.05 0.06 17.18
N GLU A 80 0.70 1.23 17.29
CA GLU A 80 0.04 2.45 17.73
C GLU A 80 -1.17 2.81 16.85
N LYS A 81 -1.01 2.69 15.53
CA LYS A 81 -2.10 2.92 14.56
C LYS A 81 -3.18 1.84 14.66
N ILE A 82 -2.81 0.57 14.85
CA ILE A 82 -3.76 -0.54 15.01
C ILE A 82 -4.62 -0.33 16.26
N ILE A 83 -4.03 0.04 17.39
CA ILE A 83 -4.77 0.35 18.63
C ILE A 83 -5.73 1.50 18.40
N LYS A 84 -5.30 2.54 17.67
CA LYS A 84 -6.09 3.75 17.44
C LYS A 84 -7.25 3.55 16.47
N TYR A 85 -7.04 2.82 15.37
CA TYR A 85 -7.98 2.75 14.25
C TYR A 85 -8.67 1.39 14.10
N ASN A 86 -8.21 0.37 14.84
CA ASN A 86 -8.79 -0.97 14.91
C ASN A 86 -9.09 -1.64 13.56
N PRO A 87 -8.13 -1.69 12.60
CA PRO A 87 -8.31 -2.43 11.36
C PRO A 87 -8.36 -3.94 11.62
N SER A 88 -9.03 -4.69 10.75
CA SER A 88 -8.98 -6.16 10.77
C SER A 88 -7.62 -6.69 10.27
N ARG A 89 -7.00 -5.98 9.31
CA ARG A 89 -5.69 -6.32 8.77
C ARG A 89 -4.82 -5.10 8.56
N TYR A 90 -3.53 -5.24 8.85
CA TYR A 90 -2.53 -4.20 8.64
C TYR A 90 -1.38 -4.76 7.81
N TYR A 91 -1.17 -4.19 6.62
CA TYR A 91 -0.11 -4.59 5.72
C TYR A 91 1.06 -3.62 5.79
N ILE A 92 2.28 -4.15 5.82
CA ILE A 92 3.50 -3.36 5.70
C ILE A 92 4.29 -3.91 4.52
N PHE A 93 4.39 -3.10 3.47
CA PHE A 93 5.14 -3.44 2.26
C PHE A 93 6.43 -2.62 2.21
N ALA A 94 7.57 -3.29 2.19
CA ALA A 94 8.87 -2.64 2.22
C ALA A 94 9.76 -3.03 1.03
N ALA A 95 10.79 -2.23 0.75
CA ALA A 95 11.73 -2.53 -0.32
C ALA A 95 12.62 -3.73 0.00
N LYS A 96 12.94 -3.93 1.28
CA LYS A 96 13.69 -5.07 1.79
C LYS A 96 12.84 -5.85 2.79
N ASP A 97 13.16 -7.13 2.93
CA ASP A 97 12.50 -8.02 3.89
C ASP A 97 12.76 -7.58 5.34
N ILE A 98 12.25 -8.35 6.30
CA ILE A 98 12.52 -8.16 7.72
C ILE A 98 14.02 -8.14 7.99
N LYS A 99 14.42 -7.25 8.89
CA LYS A 99 15.76 -7.23 9.43
C LYS A 99 15.95 -8.52 10.25
N GLN A 100 16.77 -9.44 9.73
CA GLN A 100 16.89 -10.80 10.26
C GLN A 100 17.30 -10.87 11.73
N SER A 101 18.08 -9.89 12.20
CA SER A 101 18.46 -9.80 13.61
C SER A 101 17.29 -9.47 14.56
N GLU A 102 16.13 -9.08 14.03
CA GLU A 102 14.92 -8.69 14.78
C GLU A 102 13.73 -9.62 14.46
N ALA A 103 13.96 -10.71 13.71
CA ALA A 103 12.90 -11.56 13.18
C ALA A 103 12.06 -12.23 14.29
N GLU A 104 12.71 -12.64 15.39
CA GLU A 104 12.04 -13.29 16.51
C GLU A 104 11.14 -12.31 17.26
N GLU A 105 11.64 -11.10 17.55
CA GLU A 105 10.88 -10.04 18.21
C GLU A 105 9.71 -9.55 17.34
N ILE A 106 9.93 -9.42 16.03
CA ILE A 106 8.89 -9.10 15.05
C ILE A 106 7.77 -10.15 15.10
N SER A 107 8.13 -11.44 15.06
CA SER A 107 7.15 -12.53 15.12
C SER A 107 6.35 -12.55 16.43
N LYS A 108 7.04 -12.32 17.56
CA LYS A 108 6.40 -12.17 18.88
C LYS A 108 5.41 -11.01 18.89
N LEU A 109 5.80 -9.85 18.36
CA LEU A 109 4.95 -8.67 18.34
C LEU A 109 3.72 -8.84 17.41
N ILE A 110 3.88 -9.48 16.25
CA ILE A 110 2.75 -9.82 15.36
C ILE A 110 1.75 -10.70 16.10
N THR A 111 2.24 -11.73 16.79
CA THR A 111 1.40 -12.66 17.57
C THR A 111 0.65 -11.91 18.67
N GLN A 112 1.35 -11.03 19.40
CA GLN A 112 0.75 -10.20 20.44
C GLN A 112 -0.36 -9.29 19.89
N ILE A 113 -0.10 -8.60 18.77
CA ILE A 113 -1.11 -7.73 18.13
C ILE A 113 -2.34 -8.54 17.74
N SER A 114 -2.16 -9.73 17.16
CA SER A 114 -3.28 -10.59 16.79
C SER A 114 -4.08 -11.05 18.00
N SER A 115 -3.44 -11.40 19.12
CA SER A 115 -4.13 -11.88 20.32
C SER A 115 -4.82 -10.77 21.11
N GLU A 116 -4.21 -9.58 21.19
CA GLU A 116 -4.71 -8.48 22.02
C GLU A 116 -5.70 -7.57 21.27
N HIS A 117 -5.54 -7.43 19.95
CA HIS A 117 -6.29 -6.47 19.14
C HIS A 117 -7.06 -7.11 17.98
N GLY A 118 -6.96 -8.43 17.78
CA GLY A 118 -7.66 -9.13 16.69
C GLY A 118 -7.20 -8.74 15.27
N CYS A 119 -6.13 -7.95 15.14
CA CYS A 119 -5.62 -7.48 13.86
C CYS A 119 -4.56 -8.43 13.32
N GLN A 120 -4.73 -8.86 12.06
CA GLN A 120 -3.70 -9.62 11.34
C GLN A 120 -2.66 -8.67 10.76
N VAL A 121 -1.39 -8.82 11.14
CA VAL A 121 -0.29 -8.03 10.55
C VAL A 121 0.40 -8.85 9.48
N ILE A 122 0.51 -8.29 8.26
CA ILE A 122 1.12 -8.94 7.10
C ILE A 122 2.33 -8.13 6.64
N LEU A 123 3.50 -8.77 6.61
CA LEU A 123 4.75 -8.18 6.17
C LEU A 123 5.13 -8.77 4.81
N ASN A 124 5.48 -7.94 3.83
CA ASN A 124 5.94 -8.43 2.53
C ASN A 124 6.82 -7.40 1.78
N GLY A 125 7.48 -7.85 0.71
CA GLY A 125 8.20 -6.98 -0.21
C GLY A 125 7.27 -6.23 -1.17
N ILE A 126 7.61 -4.98 -1.53
CA ILE A 126 6.87 -4.16 -2.50
C ILE A 126 6.77 -4.88 -3.86
N ILE A 127 7.91 -5.22 -4.47
CA ILE A 127 7.94 -5.79 -5.82
C ILE A 127 7.28 -7.19 -5.89
N PRO A 128 7.57 -8.12 -4.95
CA PRO A 128 6.85 -9.40 -4.92
C PRO A 128 5.34 -9.23 -4.81
N THR A 129 4.87 -8.33 -3.93
CA THR A 129 3.43 -8.11 -3.72
C THR A 129 2.75 -7.52 -4.96
N ILE A 130 3.35 -6.50 -5.58
CA ILE A 130 2.86 -5.95 -6.86
C ILE A 130 2.77 -7.07 -7.90
N THR A 131 3.81 -7.88 -8.05
CA THR A 131 3.82 -9.00 -9.01
C THR A 131 2.70 -10.00 -8.74
N TYR A 132 2.45 -10.36 -7.48
CA TYR A 132 1.36 -11.27 -7.13
C TYR A 132 -0.01 -10.65 -7.40
N TYR A 133 -0.22 -9.38 -7.06
CA TYR A 133 -1.51 -8.75 -7.26
C TYR A 133 -1.81 -8.52 -8.75
N LEU A 134 -0.81 -8.19 -9.57
CA LEU A 134 -0.98 -8.10 -11.01
C LEU A 134 -1.36 -9.45 -11.65
N ARG A 135 -1.01 -10.58 -11.04
CA ARG A 135 -1.47 -11.91 -11.50
C ARG A 135 -2.93 -12.21 -11.10
N LEU A 136 -3.48 -11.46 -10.15
CA LEU A 136 -4.84 -11.66 -9.65
C LEU A 136 -5.87 -10.81 -10.40
N ILE A 137 -5.46 -9.68 -10.98
CA ILE A 137 -6.36 -8.80 -11.70
C ILE A 137 -6.67 -9.33 -13.10
N GLU A 138 -7.88 -9.06 -13.59
CA GLU A 138 -8.34 -9.56 -14.90
C GLU A 138 -7.60 -8.88 -16.06
N SER A 139 -7.33 -7.58 -15.96
CA SER A 139 -6.73 -6.77 -17.03
C SER A 139 -5.50 -5.99 -16.56
N ILE A 140 -4.33 -6.33 -17.10
CA ILE A 140 -3.10 -5.54 -16.91
C ILE A 140 -3.25 -4.16 -17.58
N SER A 141 -3.99 -4.06 -18.68
CA SER A 141 -4.25 -2.80 -19.37
C SER A 141 -5.00 -1.81 -18.48
N ASP A 142 -5.99 -2.28 -17.72
CA ASP A 142 -6.77 -1.45 -16.78
C ASP A 142 -5.87 -0.92 -15.66
N PHE A 143 -4.92 -1.75 -15.19
CA PHE A 143 -3.91 -1.29 -14.25
C PHE A 143 -3.00 -0.22 -14.86
N ILE A 144 -2.49 -0.43 -16.07
CA ILE A 144 -1.60 0.53 -16.74
C ILE A 144 -2.32 1.86 -16.94
N GLU A 145 -3.58 1.85 -17.40
CA GLU A 145 -4.38 3.06 -17.58
C GLU A 145 -4.63 3.77 -16.25
N GLY A 146 -5.11 3.05 -15.23
CA GLY A 146 -5.39 3.61 -13.91
C GLY A 146 -4.14 4.21 -13.25
N TYR A 147 -3.02 3.48 -13.28
CA TYR A 147 -1.74 3.95 -12.78
C TYR A 147 -1.24 5.19 -13.52
N SER A 148 -1.40 5.24 -14.85
CA SER A 148 -1.04 6.39 -15.67
C SER A 148 -1.84 7.64 -15.32
N GLN A 149 -3.15 7.51 -15.15
CA GLN A 149 -4.04 8.61 -14.77
C GLN A 149 -3.67 9.17 -13.38
N LEU A 150 -3.37 8.29 -12.42
CA LEU A 150 -2.92 8.70 -11.09
C LEU A 150 -1.57 9.42 -11.14
N ILE A 151 -0.59 8.92 -11.90
CA ILE A 151 0.69 9.61 -12.09
C ILE A 151 0.50 11.01 -12.69
N ALA A 152 -0.34 11.11 -13.73
CA ALA A 152 -0.56 12.37 -14.44
C ALA A 152 -1.21 13.42 -13.52
N SER A 153 -2.22 13.02 -12.74
CA SER A 153 -3.00 13.90 -11.86
C SER A 153 -2.35 14.18 -10.50
N ASP A 154 -1.35 13.41 -10.09
CA ASP A 154 -0.70 13.61 -8.78
C ASP A 154 0.14 14.89 -8.73
N ASN A 155 -0.14 15.75 -7.75
CA ASN A 155 0.52 17.05 -7.61
C ASN A 155 1.85 17.00 -6.83
N GLU A 156 2.16 15.86 -6.20
CA GLU A 156 3.39 15.68 -5.40
C GLU A 156 4.49 15.00 -6.21
N LEU A 157 4.13 14.25 -7.25
CA LEU A 157 5.10 13.72 -8.20
C LEU A 157 5.75 14.84 -9.01
N GLN A 158 7.08 14.87 -8.96
CA GLN A 158 7.89 15.74 -9.80
C GLN A 158 7.73 15.40 -11.29
N LYS A 159 7.89 16.43 -12.13
CA LYS A 159 7.82 16.32 -13.60
C LYS A 159 8.65 15.16 -14.15
N ILE A 160 9.86 14.97 -13.63
CA ILE A 160 10.78 13.89 -14.05
C ILE A 160 10.17 12.50 -13.90
N HIS A 161 9.34 12.26 -12.87
CA HIS A 161 8.68 10.97 -12.68
C HIS A 161 7.58 10.75 -13.72
N LYS A 162 6.82 11.80 -14.05
CA LYS A 162 5.77 11.77 -15.08
C LYS A 162 6.35 11.58 -16.47
N GLU A 163 7.43 12.31 -16.78
CA GLU A 163 8.17 12.18 -18.04
C GLU A 163 8.75 10.76 -18.19
N LYS A 164 9.34 10.21 -17.12
CA LYS A 164 9.89 8.85 -17.17
C LYS A 164 8.81 7.79 -17.38
N TRP A 165 7.64 7.97 -16.79
CA TRP A 165 6.51 7.08 -17.02
C TRP A 165 6.03 7.12 -18.48
N ASN A 166 5.92 8.31 -19.07
CA ASN A 166 5.54 8.46 -20.48
C ASN A 166 6.58 7.83 -21.42
N GLU A 167 7.87 7.91 -21.11
CA GLU A 167 8.94 7.23 -21.85
C GLU A 167 8.75 5.70 -21.82
N ILE A 168 8.44 5.14 -20.64
CA ILE A 168 8.19 3.70 -20.48
C ILE A 168 6.96 3.27 -21.30
N LEU A 169 5.85 4.03 -21.23
CA LEU A 169 4.64 3.76 -22.02
C LEU A 169 4.91 3.83 -23.53
N GLY A 170 5.64 4.86 -23.98
CA GLY A 170 6.00 5.00 -25.38
C GLY A 170 6.86 3.83 -25.89
N GLY A 171 7.74 3.28 -25.04
CA GLY A 171 8.48 2.06 -25.36
C GLY A 171 7.57 0.84 -25.58
N LEU A 172 6.59 0.63 -24.69
CA LEU A 172 5.66 -0.50 -24.77
C LEU A 172 4.78 -0.45 -26.04
N MET A 173 4.33 0.74 -26.45
CA MET A 173 3.46 0.91 -27.63
C MET A 173 4.21 0.75 -28.97
N ASN A 174 5.54 0.82 -28.96
CA ASN A 174 6.36 0.65 -30.16
C ASN A 174 6.82 -0.82 -30.36
N GLU A 175 6.47 -1.72 -29.43
CA GLU A 175 6.76 -3.16 -29.50
C GLU A 175 5.56 -4.00 -29.94
N GLU A 176 4.41 -3.38 -30.26
CA GLU A 176 3.25 -3.98 -30.95
C GLU A 176 3.26 -3.69 -32.46
#